data_AF-A0A3R6XT13-F1
#
_entry.id   AF-A0A3R6XT13-F1
#
_cell.length_a   1.000
_cell.length_b   1.000
_cell.length_c   1.000
_cell.angle_alpha   90.00
_cell.angle_beta   90.00
_cell.angle_gamma   90.00
#
_symmetry.space_group_name_H-M   'P 1'
#
loop_
_entity.id
_entity.type
_entity.pdbx_description
1 polymer ?
#
loop_
_entity_poly.entity_id
_entity_poly.type
_entity_poly.pdbx_seq_one_letter_code
_entity_poly.pdbx_strand_id
1 'polypeptide(L)'
;MSGVVAASGACSAADALDVMMLESADKKLKKREYMRNIMRFYREEKRDELDALKAQVAALQSEYKSRLRASKRDLLLPWRQVAIALRDDLRDIQNERASLRAKAAALASLIRTSKGWVSTTLTSMHAITPTWRNVTLERDEQARELGKAWITKQMYHNTDRMFGQYAYPPVTSSDEFFDIGVDNTDVSFQYHHRRQYTVDVPMECVLDAYKRHLCAVLMMDWYGYQANPTLTETSGNTTLHQLSADDDEWMNLVTGEFHDHDRCVFVVQQVQDDAANPTTQRQRNRMIWLDMRPIAGGRTLVRVLYRFDQYFDPSGFVPLEEEALSWGCDLQHVRDDQKERTFHSYCTNLLVTINANHQAKINAHLTTIMHASL
;
A
#
# COMPACT_ATOMS: atom_id res chain seq x y z
N MET A 1 -151.35 -61.20 37.60
CA MET A 1 -150.43 -62.31 37.30
C MET A 1 -149.15 -61.74 36.73
N SER A 2 -148.04 -62.12 37.34
CA SER A 2 -146.63 -62.11 36.89
C SER A 2 -146.03 -60.88 36.22
N GLY A 3 -144.91 -60.42 36.79
CA GLY A 3 -144.09 -59.30 36.32
C GLY A 3 -142.94 -59.73 35.40
N VAL A 4 -141.99 -58.82 35.18
CA VAL A 4 -140.60 -59.09 34.76
C VAL A 4 -139.69 -57.97 35.29
N VAL A 5 -138.55 -58.37 35.84
CA VAL A 5 -137.40 -57.57 36.29
C VAL A 5 -136.27 -57.71 35.25
N ALA A 6 -135.52 -56.65 34.95
CA ALA A 6 -134.15 -56.65 34.40
C ALA A 6 -133.65 -55.19 34.25
N ALA A 7 -132.38 -54.79 34.31
CA ALA A 7 -131.12 -55.33 34.80
C ALA A 7 -130.10 -54.16 34.84
N SER A 8 -129.03 -54.36 35.59
CA SER A 8 -127.97 -53.46 36.09
C SER A 8 -127.04 -52.79 35.06
N GLY A 9 -126.51 -51.60 35.43
CA GLY A 9 -125.42 -50.90 34.75
C GLY A 9 -124.01 -51.31 35.20
N ALA A 10 -123.11 -51.52 34.23
CA ALA A 10 -121.68 -51.82 34.43
C ALA A 10 -120.78 -51.31 33.28
N CYS A 11 -121.14 -50.21 32.61
CA CYS A 11 -120.51 -49.75 31.35
C CYS A 11 -119.88 -48.33 31.42
N SER A 12 -119.17 -47.96 32.49
CA SER A 12 -118.57 -46.60 32.59
C SER A 12 -117.09 -46.51 32.97
N ALA A 13 -116.41 -47.61 33.32
CA ALA A 13 -115.01 -47.55 33.77
C ALA A 13 -113.97 -47.82 32.66
N ALA A 14 -114.32 -48.60 31.62
CA ALA A 14 -113.38 -48.98 30.56
C ALA A 14 -113.14 -47.87 29.53
N ASP A 15 -114.20 -47.14 29.14
CA ASP A 15 -114.12 -46.01 28.19
C ASP A 15 -113.28 -44.84 28.73
N ALA A 16 -113.27 -44.63 30.04
CA ALA A 16 -112.48 -43.56 30.67
C ALA A 16 -110.97 -43.84 30.62
N LEU A 17 -110.55 -45.11 30.63
CA LEU A 17 -109.13 -45.49 30.56
C LEU A 17 -108.57 -45.33 29.14
N ASP A 18 -109.38 -45.60 28.11
CA ASP A 18 -109.00 -45.54 26.70
C ASP A 18 -108.87 -44.08 26.22
N VAL A 19 -109.75 -43.19 26.68
CA VAL A 19 -109.67 -41.74 26.43
C VAL A 19 -108.39 -41.14 27.03
N MET A 20 -108.00 -41.53 28.25
CA MET A 20 -106.75 -41.05 28.86
C MET A 20 -105.50 -41.56 28.13
N MET A 21 -105.51 -42.77 27.58
CA MET A 21 -104.42 -43.28 26.75
C MET A 21 -104.29 -42.52 25.42
N LEU A 22 -105.41 -42.22 24.77
CA LEU A 22 -105.46 -41.40 23.55
C LEU A 22 -104.94 -39.98 23.78
N GLU A 23 -105.34 -39.33 24.88
CA GLU A 23 -104.81 -38.02 25.25
C GLU A 23 -103.30 -38.03 25.55
N SER A 24 -102.80 -39.10 26.18
CA SER A 24 -101.38 -39.30 26.43
C SER A 24 -100.58 -39.52 25.14
N ALA A 25 -101.16 -40.26 24.18
CA ALA A 25 -100.60 -40.48 22.85
C ALA A 25 -100.55 -39.19 22.02
N ASP A 26 -101.62 -38.39 22.04
CA ASP A 26 -101.71 -37.08 21.36
C ASP A 26 -100.69 -36.07 21.94
N LYS A 27 -100.56 -36.01 23.27
CA LYS A 27 -99.52 -35.21 23.94
C LYS A 27 -98.11 -35.63 23.53
N LYS A 28 -97.85 -36.94 23.38
CA LYS A 28 -96.57 -37.46 22.89
C LYS A 28 -96.31 -37.12 21.42
N LEU A 29 -97.34 -37.17 20.57
CA LEU A 29 -97.25 -36.78 19.15
C LEU A 29 -96.93 -35.30 19.00
N LYS A 30 -97.69 -34.42 19.68
CA LYS A 30 -97.43 -32.97 19.71
C LYS A 30 -96.03 -32.64 20.21
N LYS A 31 -95.54 -33.33 21.25
CA LYS A 31 -94.17 -33.17 21.73
C LYS A 31 -93.12 -33.59 20.70
N ARG A 32 -93.36 -34.66 19.95
CA ARG A 32 -92.46 -35.12 18.86
C ARG A 32 -92.45 -34.14 17.69
N GLU A 33 -93.59 -33.60 17.32
CA GLU A 33 -93.69 -32.57 16.27
C GLU A 33 -92.98 -31.27 16.69
N TYR A 34 -93.20 -30.82 17.91
CA TYR A 34 -92.50 -29.67 18.49
C TYR A 34 -90.98 -29.87 18.48
N MET A 35 -90.50 -31.03 18.96
CA MET A 35 -89.05 -31.35 18.95
C MET A 35 -88.49 -31.45 17.53
N ARG A 36 -89.26 -31.98 16.57
CA ARG A 36 -88.86 -32.05 15.16
C ARG A 36 -88.74 -30.67 14.53
N ASN A 37 -89.68 -29.77 14.82
CA ASN A 37 -89.66 -28.39 14.34
C ASN A 37 -88.50 -27.60 14.96
N ILE A 38 -88.23 -27.78 16.27
CA ILE A 38 -87.06 -27.18 16.92
C ILE A 38 -85.74 -27.70 16.31
N MET A 39 -85.61 -29.01 16.09
CA MET A 39 -84.40 -29.54 15.45
C MET A 39 -84.23 -29.06 14.00
N ARG A 40 -85.33 -28.81 13.28
CA ARG A 40 -85.27 -28.21 11.94
C ARG A 40 -84.77 -26.77 12.01
N PHE A 41 -85.31 -25.97 12.93
CA PHE A 41 -84.90 -24.59 13.13
C PHE A 41 -83.39 -24.49 13.44
N TYR A 42 -82.87 -25.29 14.37
CA TYR A 42 -81.42 -25.31 14.67
C TYR A 42 -80.55 -25.75 13.49
N ARG A 43 -81.04 -26.64 12.61
CA ARG A 43 -80.30 -27.05 11.41
C ARG A 43 -80.29 -25.96 10.34
N GLU A 44 -81.38 -25.21 10.22
CA GLU A 44 -81.47 -24.06 9.33
C GLU A 44 -80.55 -22.94 9.81
N GLU A 45 -80.59 -22.60 11.11
CA GLU A 45 -79.69 -21.61 11.73
C GLU A 45 -78.22 -21.95 11.52
N LYS A 46 -77.82 -23.20 11.79
CA LYS A 46 -76.44 -23.70 11.55
C LYS A 46 -76.01 -23.61 10.08
N ARG A 47 -76.93 -23.84 9.14
CA ARG A 47 -76.63 -23.77 7.70
C ARG A 47 -76.45 -22.32 7.28
N ASP A 48 -77.33 -21.44 7.74
CA ASP A 48 -77.30 -20.02 7.42
C ASP A 48 -76.03 -19.35 8.00
N GLU A 49 -75.60 -19.74 9.22
CA GLU A 49 -74.29 -19.36 9.77
C GLU A 49 -73.13 -19.81 8.87
N LEU A 50 -73.15 -21.06 8.43
CA LEU A 50 -72.09 -21.65 7.61
C LEU A 50 -72.00 -20.96 6.24
N ASP A 51 -73.14 -20.62 5.64
CA ASP A 51 -73.20 -19.89 4.38
C ASP A 51 -72.73 -18.43 4.55
N ALA A 52 -73.04 -17.78 5.67
CA ALA A 52 -72.50 -16.46 6.01
C ALA A 52 -70.96 -16.48 6.17
N LEU A 53 -70.42 -17.49 6.87
CA LEU A 53 -68.98 -17.68 7.02
C LEU A 53 -68.28 -17.93 5.67
N LYS A 54 -68.89 -18.75 4.79
CA LYS A 54 -68.37 -18.96 3.42
C LYS A 54 -68.36 -17.67 2.60
N ALA A 55 -69.41 -16.87 2.70
CA ALA A 55 -69.48 -15.57 2.02
C ALA A 55 -68.39 -14.61 2.53
N GLN A 56 -68.14 -14.60 3.85
CA GLN A 56 -67.08 -13.79 4.46
C GLN A 56 -65.69 -14.22 3.99
N VAL A 57 -65.43 -15.53 3.92
CA VAL A 57 -64.15 -16.05 3.39
C VAL A 57 -63.97 -15.64 1.93
N ALA A 58 -65.01 -15.76 1.10
CA ALA A 58 -64.95 -15.36 -0.30
C ALA A 58 -64.68 -13.85 -0.46
N ALA A 59 -65.31 -13.01 0.37
CA ALA A 59 -65.09 -11.57 0.39
C ALA A 59 -63.65 -11.22 0.78
N LEU A 60 -63.13 -11.81 1.86
CA LEU A 60 -61.75 -11.60 2.33
C LEU A 60 -60.71 -12.07 1.31
N GLN A 61 -60.96 -13.19 0.64
CA GLN A 61 -60.08 -13.67 -0.44
C GLN A 61 -60.07 -12.73 -1.65
N SER A 62 -61.22 -12.16 -2.00
CA SER A 62 -61.32 -11.17 -3.08
C SER A 62 -60.58 -9.87 -2.70
N GLU A 63 -60.76 -9.40 -1.48
CA GLU A 63 -60.08 -8.20 -0.96
C GLU A 63 -58.56 -8.41 -0.92
N TYR A 64 -58.09 -9.56 -0.45
CA TYR A 64 -56.68 -9.94 -0.45
C TYR A 64 -56.09 -9.91 -1.87
N LYS A 65 -56.77 -10.52 -2.85
CA LYS A 65 -56.35 -10.51 -4.26
C LYS A 65 -56.34 -9.09 -4.86
N SER A 66 -57.30 -8.25 -4.49
CA SER A 66 -57.37 -6.85 -4.92
C SER A 66 -56.20 -6.03 -4.38
N ARG A 67 -55.92 -6.12 -3.07
CA ARG A 67 -54.78 -5.43 -2.42
C ARG A 67 -53.44 -5.90 -2.98
N LEU A 68 -53.29 -7.20 -3.25
CA LEU A 68 -52.07 -7.73 -3.87
C LEU A 68 -51.87 -7.23 -5.31
N ARG A 69 -52.95 -7.10 -6.11
CA ARG A 69 -52.88 -6.52 -7.46
C ARG A 69 -52.60 -5.02 -7.42
N ALA A 70 -53.17 -4.28 -6.47
CA ALA A 70 -52.89 -2.87 -6.26
C ALA A 70 -51.42 -2.64 -5.82
N SER A 71 -50.89 -3.50 -4.97
CA SER A 71 -49.47 -3.51 -4.57
C SER A 71 -48.50 -3.82 -5.71
N LYS A 72 -48.96 -4.48 -6.78
CA LYS A 72 -48.18 -4.80 -8.00
C LYS A 72 -48.31 -3.75 -9.11
N ARG A 73 -49.07 -2.66 -8.89
CA ARG A 73 -49.04 -1.50 -9.80
C ARG A 73 -47.79 -0.69 -9.47
N ASP A 74 -46.68 -1.22 -9.97
CA ASP A 74 -45.29 -0.86 -9.68
C ASP A 74 -44.92 0.54 -10.18
N LEU A 75 -45.05 1.55 -9.32
CA LEU A 75 -44.34 2.83 -9.46
C LEU A 75 -43.30 3.07 -8.35
N LEU A 76 -43.23 2.20 -7.34
CA LEU A 76 -42.35 2.36 -6.18
C LEU A 76 -41.69 1.02 -5.84
N LEU A 77 -40.38 1.06 -5.61
CA LEU A 77 -39.58 -0.08 -5.15
C LEU A 77 -40.15 -0.62 -3.83
N PRO A 78 -40.17 -1.95 -3.61
CA PRO A 78 -40.58 -2.52 -2.33
C PRO A 78 -39.74 -1.94 -1.19
N TRP A 79 -40.38 -1.55 -0.08
CA TRP A 79 -39.69 -1.01 1.10
C TRP A 79 -38.56 -1.91 1.63
N ARG A 80 -38.68 -3.22 1.43
CA ARG A 80 -37.59 -4.17 1.74
C ARG A 80 -36.34 -3.90 0.90
N GLN A 81 -36.49 -3.63 -0.39
CA GLN A 81 -35.37 -3.29 -1.28
C GLN A 81 -34.78 -1.92 -0.93
N VAL A 82 -35.63 -0.93 -0.65
CA VAL A 82 -35.20 0.40 -0.18
C VAL A 82 -34.40 0.30 1.12
N ALA A 83 -34.87 -0.49 2.10
CA ALA A 83 -34.18 -0.70 3.36
C ALA A 83 -32.86 -1.45 3.21
N ILE A 84 -32.77 -2.39 2.26
CA ILE A 84 -31.52 -3.08 1.92
C ILE A 84 -30.52 -2.09 1.31
N ALA A 85 -30.93 -1.31 0.30
CA ALA A 85 -30.08 -0.31 -0.34
C ALA A 85 -29.56 0.72 0.68
N LEU A 86 -30.43 1.27 1.54
CA LEU A 86 -30.02 2.21 2.59
C LEU A 86 -29.05 1.61 3.61
N ARG A 87 -29.20 0.33 3.95
CA ARG A 87 -28.29 -0.36 4.86
C ARG A 87 -26.94 -0.62 4.20
N ASP A 88 -26.93 -0.97 2.93
CA ASP A 88 -25.72 -1.23 2.18
C ASP A 88 -24.94 0.08 1.96
N ASP A 89 -25.63 1.18 1.58
CA ASP A 89 -25.06 2.54 1.54
C ASP A 89 -24.48 2.97 2.91
N LEU A 90 -25.22 2.71 4.00
CA LEU A 90 -24.75 3.02 5.35
C LEU A 90 -23.46 2.26 5.67
N ARG A 91 -23.35 0.99 5.25
CA ARG A 91 -22.16 0.17 5.45
C ARG A 91 -20.97 0.72 4.66
N ASP A 92 -21.20 1.14 3.42
CA ASP A 92 -20.15 1.73 2.58
C ASP A 92 -19.63 3.04 3.17
N ILE A 93 -20.53 3.93 3.60
CA ILE A 93 -20.16 5.18 4.28
C ILE A 93 -19.40 4.89 5.59
N GLN A 94 -19.79 3.86 6.35
CA GLN A 94 -19.09 3.49 7.58
C GLN A 94 -17.67 2.97 7.29
N ASN A 95 -17.51 2.15 6.26
CA ASN A 95 -16.20 1.64 5.83
C ASN A 95 -15.31 2.79 5.34
N GLU A 96 -15.84 3.69 4.51
CA GLU A 96 -15.12 4.87 4.04
C GLU A 96 -14.70 5.77 5.21
N ARG A 97 -15.63 6.04 6.15
CA ARG A 97 -15.33 6.82 7.36
C ARG A 97 -14.23 6.17 8.19
N ALA A 98 -14.22 4.85 8.35
CA ALA A 98 -13.18 4.13 9.05
C ALA A 98 -11.82 4.27 8.35
N SER A 99 -11.79 4.10 7.02
CA SER A 99 -10.59 4.28 6.20
C SER A 99 -10.05 5.72 6.29
N LEU A 100 -10.90 6.73 6.16
CA LEU A 100 -10.51 8.14 6.26
C LEU A 100 -9.99 8.50 7.66
N ARG A 101 -10.60 7.98 8.73
CA ARG A 101 -10.09 8.17 10.09
C ARG A 101 -8.73 7.51 10.30
N ALA A 102 -8.51 6.32 9.76
CA ALA A 102 -7.22 5.66 9.82
C ALA A 102 -6.15 6.48 9.08
N LYS A 103 -6.45 6.97 7.87
CA LYS A 103 -5.56 7.86 7.10
C LYS A 103 -5.26 9.16 7.86
N ALA A 104 -6.27 9.79 8.45
CA ALA A 104 -6.09 11.02 9.24
C ALA A 104 -5.22 10.79 10.48
N ALA A 105 -5.41 9.66 11.18
CA ALA A 105 -4.57 9.29 12.32
C ALA A 105 -3.11 9.02 11.91
N ALA A 106 -2.89 8.33 10.79
CA ALA A 106 -1.56 8.09 10.24
C ALA A 106 -0.86 9.41 9.88
N LEU A 107 -1.55 10.30 9.15
CA LEU A 107 -1.02 11.64 8.81
C LEU A 107 -0.74 12.49 10.06
N ALA A 108 -1.61 12.45 11.07
CA ALA A 108 -1.39 13.16 12.33
C ALA A 108 -0.16 12.62 13.08
N SER A 109 0.05 11.31 13.06
CA SER A 109 1.25 10.68 13.63
C SER A 109 2.49 11.14 12.88
N LEU A 110 2.47 11.08 11.54
CA LEU A 110 3.56 11.55 10.68
C LEU A 110 3.89 13.01 10.96
N ILE A 111 2.90 13.91 10.98
CA ILE A 111 3.10 15.33 11.29
C ILE A 111 3.71 15.53 12.66
N ARG A 112 3.28 14.77 13.68
CA ARG A 112 3.84 14.87 15.03
C ARG A 112 5.30 14.44 15.05
N THR A 113 5.64 13.32 14.40
CA THR A 113 7.02 12.85 14.25
C THR A 113 7.86 13.89 13.53
N SER A 114 7.40 14.36 12.35
CA SER A 114 8.08 15.40 11.58
C SER A 114 8.23 16.72 12.36
N LYS A 115 7.24 17.12 13.16
CA LYS A 115 7.34 18.34 14.00
C LYS A 115 8.37 18.18 15.11
N GLY A 116 8.37 17.06 15.83
CA GLY A 116 9.38 16.79 16.85
C GLY A 116 10.80 16.82 16.27
N TRP A 117 10.94 16.21 15.09
CA TRP A 117 12.15 16.14 14.28
C TRP A 117 12.61 17.50 13.76
N VAL A 118 11.69 18.37 13.32
CA VAL A 118 11.99 19.74 12.87
C VAL A 118 12.37 20.64 14.04
N SER A 119 11.64 20.57 15.17
CA SER A 119 11.86 21.41 16.33
C SER A 119 13.18 21.14 17.05
N THR A 120 13.71 19.92 17.03
CA THR A 120 15.03 19.60 17.62
C THR A 120 16.22 20.09 16.79
N THR A 121 16.02 20.64 15.58
CA THR A 121 17.14 21.00 14.69
C THR A 121 17.10 22.41 14.12
N LEU A 122 16.22 23.28 14.59
CA LEU A 122 16.11 24.66 14.11
C LEU A 122 17.13 25.61 14.78
N THR A 123 18.39 25.19 14.87
CA THR A 123 19.53 26.11 15.04
C THR A 123 20.12 26.37 13.65
N SER A 124 19.71 27.49 13.05
CA SER A 124 20.23 28.08 11.80
C SER A 124 20.81 27.09 10.78
N MET A 125 19.94 26.37 10.08
CA MET A 125 20.35 25.52 8.97
C MET A 125 20.45 26.34 7.69
N HIS A 126 21.66 26.66 7.26
CA HIS A 126 21.87 27.07 5.87
C HIS A 126 21.44 25.92 4.95
N ALA A 127 20.70 26.23 3.88
CA ALA A 127 20.24 25.23 2.90
C ALA A 127 21.37 24.40 2.25
N ILE A 128 22.62 24.86 2.41
CA ILE A 128 23.83 24.28 1.84
C ILE A 128 24.49 23.30 2.83
N THR A 129 24.16 23.36 4.12
CA THR A 129 24.77 22.51 5.15
C THR A 129 24.07 21.15 5.14
N PRO A 130 24.77 20.05 4.79
CA PRO A 130 24.22 18.72 4.94
C PRO A 130 23.85 18.51 6.40
N THR A 131 22.64 18.03 6.65
CA THR A 131 22.23 17.65 8.00
C THR A 131 21.85 16.18 7.99
N TRP A 132 21.73 15.61 9.18
CA TRP A 132 21.19 14.28 9.45
C TRP A 132 19.94 13.95 8.59
N ARG A 133 19.11 14.94 8.25
CA ARG A 133 17.96 14.81 7.34
C ARG A 133 18.25 14.24 5.96
N ASN A 134 19.51 14.35 5.54
CA ASN A 134 19.96 13.94 4.22
C ASN A 134 20.56 12.52 4.25
N VAL A 135 20.68 11.91 5.44
CA VAL A 135 21.39 10.64 5.65
C VAL A 135 20.68 9.70 6.65
N THR A 136 19.51 10.04 7.15
CA THR A 136 18.76 9.23 8.13
C THR A 136 17.46 8.67 7.54
N LEU A 137 17.15 7.40 7.81
CA LEU A 137 15.88 6.76 7.52
C LEU A 137 15.20 6.21 8.78
N GLU A 138 13.90 6.45 8.90
CA GLU A 138 13.08 5.97 10.00
C GLU A 138 12.62 4.52 9.79
N ARG A 139 12.15 3.90 10.88
CA ARG A 139 11.59 2.52 10.86
C ARG A 139 10.15 2.48 10.37
N ASP A 140 9.38 3.56 10.59
CA ASP A 140 7.99 3.66 10.11
C ASP A 140 7.97 3.73 8.58
N GLU A 141 7.16 2.88 7.94
CA GLU A 141 7.13 2.70 6.49
C GLU A 141 6.83 4.01 5.75
N GLN A 142 5.83 4.78 6.20
CA GLN A 142 5.45 6.03 5.53
C GLN A 142 6.52 7.11 5.72
N ALA A 143 7.07 7.23 6.92
CA ALA A 143 8.17 8.15 7.21
C ALA A 143 9.43 7.78 6.41
N ARG A 144 9.70 6.49 6.23
CA ARG A 144 10.82 5.97 5.46
C ARG A 144 10.70 6.28 3.97
N GLU A 145 9.53 6.05 3.37
CA GLU A 145 9.27 6.45 1.98
C GLU A 145 9.44 7.95 1.77
N LEU A 146 8.92 8.76 2.70
CA LEU A 146 9.10 10.20 2.67
C LEU A 146 10.57 10.61 2.82
N GLY A 147 11.32 9.93 3.69
CA GLY A 147 12.76 10.14 3.88
C GLY A 147 13.56 9.87 2.61
N LYS A 148 13.35 8.70 1.98
CA LYS A 148 13.98 8.35 0.69
C LYS A 148 13.66 9.39 -0.38
N ALA A 149 12.39 9.78 -0.50
CA ALA A 149 11.96 10.79 -1.46
C ALA A 149 12.55 12.18 -1.16
N TRP A 150 12.68 12.56 0.11
CA TRP A 150 13.28 13.85 0.52
C TRP A 150 14.75 13.91 0.15
N ILE A 151 15.53 12.90 0.55
CA ILE A 151 16.97 12.80 0.30
C ILE A 151 17.24 12.91 -1.20
N THR A 152 16.56 12.09 -2.00
CA THR A 152 16.77 12.02 -3.45
C THR A 152 16.30 13.27 -4.19
N LYS A 153 15.16 13.87 -3.80
CA LYS A 153 14.69 15.13 -4.39
C LYS A 153 15.64 16.29 -4.11
N GLN A 154 16.19 16.36 -2.89
CA GLN A 154 17.20 17.38 -2.55
C GLN A 154 18.44 17.25 -3.45
N MET A 155 18.93 16.02 -3.65
CA MET A 155 20.03 15.79 -4.59
C MET A 155 19.65 16.19 -6.02
N TYR A 156 18.50 15.76 -6.52
CA TYR A 156 18.04 16.06 -7.88
C TYR A 156 17.91 17.56 -8.13
N HIS A 157 17.24 18.31 -7.25
CA HIS A 157 17.10 19.76 -7.41
C HIS A 157 18.43 20.52 -7.26
N ASN A 158 19.42 19.90 -6.62
CA ASN A 158 20.76 20.46 -6.48
C ASN A 158 21.71 20.10 -7.64
N THR A 159 21.29 19.23 -8.56
CA THR A 159 22.13 18.65 -9.63
C THR A 159 22.86 19.70 -10.45
N ASP A 160 22.14 20.67 -11.03
CA ASP A 160 22.74 21.67 -11.92
C ASP A 160 23.72 22.58 -11.16
N ARG A 161 23.44 22.91 -9.90
CA ARG A 161 24.37 23.66 -9.05
C ARG A 161 25.63 22.85 -8.74
N MET A 162 25.50 21.55 -8.51
CA MET A 162 26.65 20.68 -8.23
C MET A 162 27.53 20.51 -9.47
N PHE A 163 26.96 20.25 -10.64
CA PHE A 163 27.72 20.21 -11.88
C PHE A 163 28.33 21.57 -12.25
N GLY A 164 27.61 22.67 -12.01
CA GLY A 164 28.08 24.04 -12.30
C GLY A 164 29.25 24.52 -11.43
N GLN A 165 29.55 23.86 -10.30
CA GLN A 165 30.75 24.13 -9.50
C GLN A 165 32.04 23.63 -10.18
N TYR A 166 31.90 22.85 -11.25
CA TYR A 166 32.98 22.11 -11.88
C TYR A 166 33.01 22.41 -13.39
N ALA A 167 34.21 22.46 -13.97
CA ALA A 167 34.41 22.77 -15.38
C ALA A 167 34.26 21.54 -16.27
N TYR A 168 33.05 20.97 -16.35
CA TYR A 168 32.75 19.92 -17.31
C TYR A 168 32.82 20.45 -18.75
N PRO A 169 33.24 19.64 -19.75
CA PRO A 169 33.10 20.00 -21.15
C PRO A 169 31.64 20.32 -21.50
N PRO A 170 31.33 20.93 -22.65
CA PRO A 170 29.95 21.09 -23.10
C PRO A 170 29.24 19.74 -23.31
N VAL A 171 27.93 19.69 -23.06
CA VAL A 171 27.11 18.47 -23.28
C VAL A 171 27.08 18.08 -24.76
N THR A 172 27.21 19.08 -25.63
CA THR A 172 27.30 18.89 -27.08
C THR A 172 28.64 18.32 -27.52
N SER A 173 29.64 18.28 -26.64
CA SER A 173 30.92 17.65 -26.92
C SER A 173 30.86 16.17 -26.58
N SER A 174 31.39 15.34 -27.48
CA SER A 174 31.66 13.93 -27.24
C SER A 174 33.02 13.70 -26.56
N ASP A 175 33.72 14.77 -26.17
CA ASP A 175 35.02 14.67 -25.50
C ASP A 175 34.86 13.92 -24.19
N GLU A 176 35.72 12.93 -24.02
CA GLU A 176 35.88 12.25 -22.75
C GLU A 176 36.55 13.21 -21.76
N PHE A 177 36.03 13.22 -20.53
CA PHE A 177 36.57 14.02 -19.45
C PHE A 177 36.67 13.16 -18.21
N PHE A 178 37.79 13.30 -17.53
CA PHE A 178 38.05 12.71 -16.23
C PHE A 178 38.85 13.69 -15.41
N ASP A 179 38.44 13.84 -14.16
CA ASP A 179 39.19 14.57 -13.17
C ASP A 179 38.95 13.98 -11.77
N ILE A 180 40.00 14.05 -10.96
CA ILE A 180 39.97 13.67 -9.56
C ILE A 180 40.61 14.77 -8.72
N GLY A 181 39.99 15.06 -7.58
CA GLY A 181 40.60 15.87 -6.55
C GLY A 181 40.33 15.31 -5.16
N VAL A 182 41.21 15.67 -4.24
CA VAL A 182 41.01 15.45 -2.82
C VAL A 182 41.03 16.82 -2.16
N ASP A 183 39.98 17.10 -1.40
CA ASP A 183 39.84 18.31 -0.62
C ASP A 183 40.09 17.94 0.85
N ASN A 184 41.14 18.50 1.44
CA ASN A 184 41.41 18.35 2.86
C ASN A 184 40.56 19.37 3.61
N THR A 185 39.70 18.91 4.51
CA THR A 185 39.05 19.75 5.51
C THR A 185 39.81 19.66 6.83
N ASP A 186 39.49 20.54 7.79
CA ASP A 186 40.10 20.49 9.13
C ASP A 186 39.81 19.18 9.89
N VAL A 187 38.85 18.37 9.41
CA VAL A 187 38.32 17.20 10.12
C VAL A 187 38.33 15.91 9.29
N SER A 188 38.39 16.02 7.96
CA SER A 188 38.37 14.86 7.06
C SER A 188 38.88 15.10 5.65
N PHE A 189 39.28 14.02 4.99
CA PHE A 189 39.50 14.01 3.54
C PHE A 189 38.18 13.80 2.79
N GLN A 190 37.93 14.66 1.82
CA GLN A 190 36.84 14.51 0.87
C GLN A 190 37.41 14.26 -0.52
N TYR A 191 36.88 13.26 -1.20
CA TYR A 191 37.26 12.89 -2.54
C TYR A 191 36.16 13.32 -3.50
N HIS A 192 36.56 13.83 -4.66
CA HIS A 192 35.64 14.05 -5.76
C HIS A 192 36.20 13.47 -7.05
N HIS A 193 35.30 12.82 -7.77
CA HIS A 193 35.57 12.10 -9.00
C HIS A 193 34.56 12.57 -10.04
N ARG A 194 35.06 13.10 -11.16
CA ARG A 194 34.27 13.81 -12.17
C ARG A 194 34.51 13.18 -13.53
N ARG A 195 33.44 12.82 -14.22
CA ARG A 195 33.55 12.16 -15.53
C ARG A 195 32.51 12.61 -16.52
N GLN A 196 32.90 12.59 -17.80
CA GLN A 196 32.00 12.60 -18.94
C GLN A 196 32.47 11.55 -19.93
N TYR A 197 31.57 10.68 -20.38
CA TYR A 197 31.87 9.66 -21.37
C TYR A 197 30.62 9.24 -22.14
N THR A 198 30.81 8.55 -23.25
CA THR A 198 29.72 8.00 -24.06
C THR A 198 29.68 6.49 -23.96
N VAL A 199 28.50 5.92 -23.74
CA VAL A 199 28.26 4.47 -23.80
C VAL A 199 27.46 4.09 -25.03
N ASP A 200 27.78 2.93 -25.59
CA ASP A 200 27.20 2.44 -26.85
C ASP A 200 25.88 1.68 -26.65
N VAL A 201 25.10 2.08 -25.65
CA VAL A 201 23.79 1.50 -25.33
C VAL A 201 22.74 2.58 -25.07
N PRO A 202 21.45 2.30 -25.29
CA PRO A 202 20.37 3.23 -24.99
C PRO A 202 20.31 3.60 -23.51
N MET A 203 19.82 4.80 -23.21
CA MET A 203 19.78 5.34 -21.84
C MET A 203 19.01 4.44 -20.87
N GLU A 204 17.93 3.83 -21.34
CA GLU A 204 17.12 2.88 -20.55
C GLU A 204 17.93 1.68 -20.08
N CYS A 205 18.85 1.16 -20.91
CA CYS A 205 19.73 0.05 -20.54
C CYS A 205 20.76 0.47 -19.48
N VAL A 206 21.26 1.70 -19.56
CA VAL A 206 22.16 2.26 -18.54
C VAL A 206 21.43 2.38 -17.21
N LEU A 207 20.24 2.97 -17.22
CA LEU A 207 19.41 3.14 -16.02
C LEU A 207 19.06 1.81 -15.37
N ASP A 208 18.68 0.82 -16.18
CA ASP A 208 18.34 -0.51 -15.69
C ASP A 208 19.54 -1.21 -15.02
N ALA A 209 20.74 -1.07 -15.62
CA ALA A 209 21.96 -1.59 -15.01
C ALA A 209 22.26 -0.92 -13.65
N TYR A 210 22.15 0.41 -13.54
CA TYR A 210 22.33 1.10 -12.26
C TYR A 210 21.27 0.71 -11.23
N LYS A 211 20.01 0.49 -11.64
CA LYS A 211 18.94 0.08 -10.72
C LYS A 211 19.09 -1.34 -10.20
N ARG A 212 19.53 -2.29 -11.03
CA ARG A 212 19.62 -3.71 -10.64
C ARG A 212 20.98 -4.08 -10.06
N HIS A 213 22.03 -3.42 -10.52
CA HIS A 213 23.41 -3.77 -10.24
C HIS A 213 24.20 -2.59 -9.66
N LEU A 214 23.55 -1.67 -8.94
CA LEU A 214 24.13 -0.42 -8.43
C LEU A 214 25.55 -0.58 -7.89
N CYS A 215 25.72 -1.36 -6.83
CA CYS A 215 27.02 -1.52 -6.17
C CYS A 215 28.04 -2.15 -7.13
N ALA A 216 27.64 -3.13 -7.94
CA ALA A 216 28.55 -3.77 -8.89
C ALA A 216 29.03 -2.80 -10.00
N VAL A 217 28.13 -1.95 -10.51
CA VAL A 217 28.45 -0.94 -11.53
C VAL A 217 29.31 0.17 -10.94
N LEU A 218 29.03 0.60 -9.70
CA LEU A 218 29.84 1.60 -8.99
C LEU A 218 31.23 1.06 -8.59
N MET A 219 31.34 -0.22 -8.26
CA MET A 219 32.59 -0.86 -7.79
C MET A 219 33.43 -1.49 -8.92
N MET A 220 32.99 -1.42 -10.18
CA MET A 220 33.70 -1.97 -11.36
C MET A 220 35.15 -1.47 -11.48
N ASP A 221 35.41 -0.30 -10.89
CA ASP A 221 36.67 0.41 -10.89
C ASP A 221 37.59 0.10 -9.71
N TRP A 222 37.06 -0.49 -8.65
CA TRP A 222 37.78 -0.60 -7.38
C TRP A 222 37.99 -2.03 -6.92
N TYR A 223 36.95 -2.87 -6.96
CA TYR A 223 37.00 -4.25 -6.47
C TYR A 223 36.67 -5.29 -7.55
N GLY A 224 36.40 -4.84 -8.78
CA GLY A 224 35.86 -5.70 -9.83
C GLY A 224 34.37 -6.01 -9.62
N TYR A 225 33.77 -6.64 -10.63
CA TYR A 225 32.34 -6.93 -10.62
C TYR A 225 32.00 -8.07 -9.65
N GLN A 226 31.04 -7.85 -8.75
CA GLN A 226 30.40 -8.88 -7.94
C GLN A 226 28.88 -8.87 -8.21
N ALA A 227 28.33 -10.01 -8.66
CA ALA A 227 26.91 -10.17 -9.01
C ALA A 227 25.99 -10.30 -7.78
N ASN A 228 26.26 -9.58 -6.70
CA ASN A 228 25.49 -9.69 -5.46
C ASN A 228 24.22 -8.86 -5.59
N PRO A 229 23.03 -9.43 -5.35
CA PRO A 229 21.79 -8.66 -5.31
C PRO A 229 21.81 -7.77 -4.06
N THR A 230 21.90 -6.45 -4.28
CA THR A 230 21.96 -5.47 -3.19
C THR A 230 20.63 -4.75 -2.96
N LEU A 231 19.69 -4.82 -3.92
CA LEU A 231 18.39 -4.16 -3.84
C LEU A 231 17.55 -4.75 -2.70
N THR A 232 17.18 -3.93 -1.73
CA THR A 232 16.35 -4.33 -0.58
C THR A 232 14.96 -3.73 -0.59
N GLU A 233 14.81 -2.49 -1.07
CA GLU A 233 13.52 -1.80 -1.11
C GLU A 233 13.30 -1.07 -2.44
N THR A 234 12.04 -0.97 -2.85
CA THR A 234 11.60 -0.17 -4.00
C THR A 234 10.32 0.56 -3.64
N SER A 235 10.33 1.89 -3.74
CA SER A 235 9.19 2.75 -3.43
C SER A 235 9.09 3.86 -4.48
N GLY A 236 8.15 3.73 -5.42
CA GLY A 236 7.97 4.71 -6.49
C GLY A 236 9.23 4.85 -7.35
N ASN A 237 9.80 6.07 -7.37
CA ASN A 237 11.02 6.39 -8.13
C ASN A 237 12.32 6.25 -7.30
N THR A 238 12.24 5.63 -6.11
CA THR A 238 13.39 5.42 -5.23
C THR A 238 13.65 3.95 -4.98
N THR A 239 14.92 3.57 -4.89
CA THR A 239 15.35 2.24 -4.44
C THR A 239 16.32 2.36 -3.27
N LEU A 240 16.45 1.28 -2.49
CA LEU A 240 17.46 1.16 -1.46
C LEU A 240 18.33 -0.07 -1.74
N HIS A 241 19.64 0.11 -1.70
CA HIS A 241 20.63 -0.94 -1.89
C HIS A 241 21.48 -1.08 -0.64
N GLN A 242 21.63 -2.31 -0.14
CA GLN A 242 22.42 -2.62 1.04
C GLN A 242 23.45 -3.71 0.72
N LEU A 243 24.69 -3.51 1.18
CA LEU A 243 25.80 -4.44 0.99
C LEU A 243 26.82 -4.23 2.10
N SER A 244 27.27 -5.31 2.73
CA SER A 244 28.55 -5.33 3.45
C SER A 244 29.63 -5.77 2.47
N ALA A 245 30.62 -4.93 2.23
CA ALA A 245 31.76 -5.25 1.38
C ALA A 245 32.77 -6.15 2.10
N ASP A 246 33.70 -6.74 1.34
CA ASP A 246 34.70 -7.68 1.85
C ASP A 246 35.68 -7.04 2.86
N ASP A 247 35.83 -5.70 2.82
CA ASP A 247 36.64 -4.89 3.75
C ASP A 247 35.85 -4.42 5.00
N ASP A 248 34.71 -5.06 5.28
CA ASP A 248 33.76 -4.74 6.36
C ASP A 248 33.15 -3.33 6.26
N GLU A 249 33.16 -2.73 5.06
CA GLU A 249 32.39 -1.52 4.80
C GLU A 249 30.89 -1.81 4.69
N TRP A 250 30.09 -1.01 5.36
CA TRP A 250 28.65 -0.96 5.16
C TRP A 250 28.23 0.08 4.12
N MET A 251 27.61 -0.39 3.04
CA MET A 251 26.97 0.43 2.03
C MET A 251 25.46 0.38 2.21
N ASN A 252 24.85 1.55 2.40
CA ASN A 252 23.40 1.70 2.45
C ASN A 252 23.00 2.86 1.53
N LEU A 253 22.74 2.55 0.27
CA LEU A 253 22.62 3.52 -0.80
C LEU A 253 21.15 3.70 -1.18
N VAL A 254 20.60 4.89 -0.91
CA VAL A 254 19.31 5.28 -1.47
C VAL A 254 19.53 5.88 -2.85
N THR A 255 18.73 5.46 -3.82
CA THR A 255 18.74 6.01 -5.17
C THR A 255 17.44 6.70 -5.52
N GLY A 256 17.52 7.66 -6.44
CA GLY A 256 16.36 8.31 -7.02
C GLY A 256 16.54 8.50 -8.53
N GLU A 257 15.48 8.22 -9.27
CA GLU A 257 15.42 8.40 -10.71
C GLU A 257 14.47 9.54 -11.07
N PHE A 258 14.95 10.47 -11.91
CA PHE A 258 14.20 11.65 -12.32
C PHE A 258 14.36 11.88 -13.82
N HIS A 259 13.24 11.83 -14.54
CA HIS A 259 13.19 12.02 -15.99
C HIS A 259 12.79 13.47 -16.32
N ASP A 260 13.66 14.14 -17.07
CA ASP A 260 13.39 15.43 -17.73
C ASP A 260 13.10 15.19 -19.22
N HIS A 261 12.88 16.26 -19.99
CA HIS A 261 12.57 16.14 -21.43
C HIS A 261 13.73 15.58 -22.26
N ASP A 262 14.97 15.94 -21.93
CA ASP A 262 16.19 15.65 -22.72
C ASP A 262 17.24 14.85 -21.94
N ARG A 263 16.97 14.51 -20.68
CA ARG A 263 17.90 13.79 -19.80
C ARG A 263 17.18 12.96 -18.75
N CYS A 264 17.90 12.01 -18.16
CA CYS A 264 17.54 11.40 -16.90
C CYS A 264 18.65 11.67 -15.88
N VAL A 265 18.27 12.13 -14.69
CA VAL A 265 19.17 12.29 -13.56
C VAL A 265 18.96 11.14 -12.59
N PHE A 266 20.01 10.35 -12.37
CA PHE A 266 20.05 9.30 -11.36
C PHE A 266 20.93 9.75 -10.21
N VAL A 267 20.39 9.78 -9.00
CA VAL A 267 21.11 10.23 -7.80
C VAL A 267 21.29 9.08 -6.82
N VAL A 268 22.40 9.09 -6.08
CA VAL A 268 22.73 8.08 -5.07
C VAL A 268 23.28 8.76 -3.82
N GLN A 269 22.72 8.43 -2.66
CA GLN A 269 23.16 8.95 -1.37
C GLN A 269 23.41 7.80 -0.39
N GLN A 270 24.50 7.89 0.39
CA GLN A 270 24.67 7.04 1.56
C GLN A 270 23.70 7.46 2.68
N VAL A 271 22.90 6.51 3.15
CA VAL A 271 22.17 6.57 4.41
C VAL A 271 23.10 6.09 5.51
N GLN A 272 23.40 6.96 6.47
CA GLN A 272 24.32 6.69 7.58
C GLN A 272 23.59 6.11 8.78
N ASP A 273 22.38 6.60 9.04
CA ASP A 273 21.54 6.20 10.17
C ASP A 273 20.25 5.55 9.66
N ASP A 274 20.14 4.23 9.75
CA ASP A 274 18.94 3.50 9.38
C ASP A 274 18.31 2.83 10.60
N ALA A 275 17.18 3.35 11.06
CA ALA A 275 16.49 2.83 12.24
C ALA A 275 15.92 1.42 12.03
N ALA A 276 15.72 0.97 10.78
CA ALA A 276 15.30 -0.39 10.47
C ALA A 276 16.49 -1.37 10.51
N ASN A 277 17.65 -0.93 10.02
CA ASN A 277 18.91 -1.68 9.98
C ASN A 277 20.06 -0.90 10.64
N PRO A 278 20.07 -0.79 11.99
CA PRO A 278 21.16 -0.11 12.69
C PRO A 278 22.48 -0.85 12.47
N THR A 279 23.56 -0.10 12.26
CA THR A 279 24.90 -0.66 12.10
C THR A 279 25.92 0.10 12.94
N THR A 280 27.00 -0.57 13.30
CA THR A 280 28.22 0.02 13.85
C THR A 280 29.42 -0.23 12.95
N GLN A 281 29.20 -0.82 11.77
CA GLN A 281 30.25 -1.06 10.78
C GLN A 281 30.78 0.27 10.24
N ARG A 282 31.99 0.21 9.72
CA ARG A 282 32.65 1.33 9.05
C ARG A 282 31.89 1.71 7.78
N GLN A 283 31.77 3.00 7.51
CA GLN A 283 31.02 3.54 6.38
C GLN A 283 31.80 4.64 5.67
N ARG A 284 31.42 4.97 4.43
CA ARG A 284 31.75 6.26 3.80
C ARG A 284 30.48 6.99 3.43
N ASN A 285 30.48 8.30 3.66
CA ASN A 285 29.45 9.16 3.12
C ASN A 285 29.67 9.29 1.62
N ARG A 286 28.66 9.01 0.80
CA ARG A 286 28.72 9.03 -0.66
C ARG A 286 27.57 9.84 -1.22
N MET A 287 27.88 10.63 -2.23
CA MET A 287 26.90 11.37 -3.02
C MET A 287 27.28 11.25 -4.49
N ILE A 288 26.37 10.71 -5.30
CA ILE A 288 26.61 10.50 -6.73
C ILE A 288 25.47 11.14 -7.52
N TRP A 289 25.85 11.91 -8.54
CA TRP A 289 24.94 12.41 -9.57
C TRP A 289 25.35 11.82 -10.90
N LEU A 290 24.41 11.20 -11.60
CA LEU A 290 24.54 10.78 -12.98
C LEU A 290 23.54 11.57 -13.84
N ASP A 291 24.02 12.44 -14.73
CA ASP A 291 23.21 13.09 -15.78
C ASP A 291 23.42 12.30 -17.07
N MET A 292 22.38 11.55 -17.46
CA MET A 292 22.38 10.69 -18.63
C MET A 292 21.53 11.32 -19.73
N ARG A 293 22.08 11.39 -20.95
CA ARG A 293 21.42 12.02 -22.10
C ARG A 293 21.46 11.12 -23.32
N PRO A 294 20.33 10.87 -23.98
CA PRO A 294 20.33 10.16 -25.25
C PRO A 294 21.05 11.01 -26.30
N ILE A 295 21.92 10.38 -27.09
CA ILE A 295 22.59 11.00 -28.22
C ILE A 295 22.39 10.15 -29.50
N ALA A 296 22.81 10.67 -30.64
CA ALA A 296 22.62 10.01 -31.93
C ALA A 296 23.22 8.59 -31.97
N GLY A 297 22.52 7.68 -32.65
CA GLY A 297 22.95 6.29 -32.83
C GLY A 297 22.57 5.34 -31.70
N GLY A 298 21.58 5.70 -30.86
CA GLY A 298 21.14 4.87 -29.73
C GLY A 298 22.16 4.80 -28.60
N ARG A 299 23.07 5.77 -28.54
CA ARG A 299 24.12 5.88 -27.52
C ARG A 299 23.69 6.85 -26.43
N THR A 300 24.41 6.83 -25.32
CA THR A 300 24.10 7.68 -24.17
C THR A 300 25.34 8.41 -23.71
N LEU A 301 25.26 9.75 -23.59
CA LEU A 301 26.26 10.53 -22.88
C LEU A 301 25.98 10.46 -21.38
N VAL A 302 26.99 10.14 -20.58
CA VAL A 302 26.88 10.05 -19.13
C VAL A 302 27.85 11.05 -18.50
N ARG A 303 27.34 11.91 -17.63
CA ARG A 303 28.15 12.70 -16.71
C ARG A 303 28.02 12.15 -15.31
N VAL A 304 29.15 11.98 -14.64
CA VAL A 304 29.20 11.48 -13.27
C VAL A 304 29.91 12.50 -12.40
N LEU A 305 29.26 12.91 -11.32
CA LEU A 305 29.90 13.52 -10.17
C LEU A 305 29.76 12.56 -9.01
N TYR A 306 30.88 12.04 -8.51
CA TYR A 306 30.92 11.20 -7.34
C TYR A 306 31.76 11.90 -6.26
N ARG A 307 31.12 12.25 -5.16
CA ARG A 307 31.77 12.76 -3.95
C ARG A 307 31.68 11.73 -2.84
N PHE A 308 32.75 11.55 -2.09
CA PHE A 308 32.74 10.72 -0.92
C PHE A 308 33.79 11.13 0.10
N ASP A 309 33.54 10.79 1.36
CA ASP A 309 34.45 11.13 2.46
C ASP A 309 35.36 9.93 2.80
N GLN A 310 36.38 10.17 3.62
CA GLN A 310 37.15 9.10 4.26
C GLN A 310 36.24 8.19 5.10
N TYR A 311 36.72 6.99 5.40
CA TYR A 311 35.97 6.07 6.25
C TYR A 311 35.68 6.69 7.63
N PHE A 312 34.52 6.36 8.18
CA PHE A 312 34.15 6.69 9.55
C PHE A 312 33.38 5.54 10.19
N ASP A 313 33.40 5.54 11.52
CA ASP A 313 32.66 4.63 12.37
C ASP A 313 32.07 5.42 13.57
N PRO A 314 31.42 4.78 14.56
CA PRO A 314 30.86 5.49 15.71
C PRO A 314 31.85 6.29 16.56
N SER A 315 33.17 6.02 16.44
CA SER A 315 34.24 6.76 17.12
C SER A 315 34.69 8.01 16.36
N GLY A 316 34.31 8.14 15.08
CA GLY A 316 34.65 9.27 14.23
C GLY A 316 35.26 8.81 12.92
N PHE A 317 35.97 9.71 12.25
CA PHE A 317 36.70 9.35 11.04
C PHE A 317 37.95 8.53 11.35
N VAL A 318 38.29 7.59 10.46
CA VAL A 318 39.50 6.77 10.61
C VAL A 318 40.77 7.61 10.43
N PRO A 319 41.90 7.23 11.04
CA PRO A 319 43.18 7.88 10.84
C PRO A 319 43.68 7.80 9.39
N LEU A 320 44.51 8.75 8.98
CA LEU A 320 45.10 8.82 7.63
C LEU A 320 45.81 7.52 7.24
N GLU A 321 46.55 6.89 8.15
CA GLU A 321 47.26 5.64 7.87
C GLU A 321 46.31 4.48 7.57
N GLU A 322 45.19 4.40 8.27
CA GLU A 322 44.18 3.36 8.05
C GLU A 322 43.43 3.62 6.74
N GLU A 323 43.03 4.88 6.50
CA GLU A 323 42.47 5.31 5.23
C GLU A 323 43.43 4.95 4.10
N ALA A 324 44.71 5.31 4.19
CA ALA A 324 45.71 4.99 3.18
C ALA A 324 45.87 3.49 2.94
N LEU A 325 45.89 2.68 4.02
CA LEU A 325 45.96 1.23 3.91
C LEU A 325 44.77 0.65 3.14
N SER A 326 43.57 1.20 3.36
CA SER A 326 42.36 0.76 2.65
C SER A 326 42.41 1.03 1.14
N TRP A 327 43.19 2.03 0.74
CA TRP A 327 43.50 2.31 -0.67
C TRP A 327 44.67 1.47 -1.22
N GLY A 328 45.32 0.67 -0.39
CA GLY A 328 46.53 -0.09 -0.74
C GLY A 328 47.82 0.73 -0.66
N CYS A 329 47.79 1.89 0.02
CA CYS A 329 48.95 2.75 0.23
C CYS A 329 49.50 2.58 1.64
N ASP A 330 50.70 2.00 1.78
CA ASP A 330 51.37 1.87 3.07
C ASP A 330 52.19 3.13 3.40
N LEU A 331 51.85 3.79 4.51
CA LEU A 331 52.50 5.00 5.00
C LEU A 331 53.43 4.75 6.20
N GLN A 332 53.62 3.50 6.65
CA GLN A 332 54.40 3.18 7.87
C GLN A 332 55.84 3.71 7.83
N HIS A 333 56.44 3.77 6.63
CA HIS A 333 57.82 4.23 6.43
C HIS A 333 57.91 5.65 5.85
N VAL A 334 56.78 6.34 5.74
CA VAL A 334 56.71 7.73 5.26
C VAL A 334 56.79 8.66 6.46
N ARG A 335 57.61 9.72 6.35
CA ARG A 335 57.70 10.74 7.39
C ARG A 335 56.35 11.43 7.58
N ASP A 336 55.98 11.75 8.82
CA ASP A 336 54.68 12.35 9.14
C ASP A 336 54.37 13.62 8.32
N ASP A 337 55.36 14.48 8.09
CA ASP A 337 55.24 15.70 7.30
C ASP A 337 55.01 15.46 5.79
N GLN A 338 55.14 14.22 5.34
CA GLN A 338 55.02 13.80 3.95
C GLN A 338 53.87 12.83 3.71
N LYS A 339 53.24 12.28 4.76
CA LYS A 339 52.19 11.25 4.66
C LYS A 339 51.02 11.72 3.81
N GLU A 340 50.43 12.88 4.11
CA GLU A 340 49.29 13.43 3.36
C GLU A 340 49.61 13.62 1.88
N ARG A 341 50.76 14.23 1.57
CA ARG A 341 51.17 14.48 0.17
C ARG A 341 51.42 13.18 -0.59
N THR A 342 52.01 12.19 0.08
CA THR A 342 52.30 10.88 -0.51
C THR A 342 51.00 10.15 -0.81
N PHE A 343 50.08 10.13 0.16
CA PHE A 343 48.77 9.52 -0.01
C PHE A 343 47.93 10.20 -1.09
N HIS A 344 47.88 11.54 -1.11
CA HIS A 344 47.18 12.31 -2.13
C HIS A 344 47.68 11.98 -3.54
N SER A 345 49.01 11.94 -3.72
CA SER A 345 49.64 11.56 -4.99
C SER A 345 49.29 10.13 -5.38
N TYR A 346 49.31 9.20 -4.42
CA TYR A 346 48.93 7.81 -4.64
C TYR A 346 47.47 7.68 -5.10
N CYS A 347 46.51 8.28 -4.38
CA CYS A 347 45.08 8.27 -4.74
C CYS A 347 44.86 8.79 -6.16
N THR A 348 45.45 9.95 -6.46
CA THR A 348 45.34 10.59 -7.78
C THR A 348 45.82 9.64 -8.90
N ASN A 349 46.99 9.03 -8.72
CA ASN A 349 47.56 8.11 -9.71
C ASN A 349 46.76 6.81 -9.85
N LEU A 350 46.29 6.25 -8.74
CA LEU A 350 45.47 5.05 -8.73
C LEU A 350 44.17 5.29 -9.51
N LEU A 351 43.49 6.41 -9.26
CA LEU A 351 42.21 6.73 -9.88
C LEU A 351 42.34 7.04 -11.37
N VAL A 352 43.44 7.69 -11.80
CA VAL A 352 43.77 7.85 -13.22
C VAL A 352 43.93 6.48 -13.90
N THR A 353 44.63 5.55 -13.24
CA THR A 353 44.88 4.19 -13.76
C THR A 353 43.59 3.37 -13.86
N ILE A 354 42.74 3.48 -12.86
CA ILE A 354 41.42 2.86 -12.81
C ILE A 354 40.55 3.38 -13.96
N ASN A 355 40.46 4.70 -14.12
CA ASN A 355 39.65 5.33 -15.16
C ASN A 355 40.07 4.95 -16.58
N ALA A 356 41.39 4.85 -16.85
CA ALA A 356 41.90 4.44 -18.15
C ALA A 356 41.34 3.08 -18.62
N ASN A 357 40.97 2.21 -17.67
CA ASN A 357 40.41 0.89 -17.95
C ASN A 357 38.88 0.83 -17.80
N HIS A 358 38.24 1.84 -17.20
CA HIS A 358 36.82 1.81 -16.90
C HIS A 358 35.96 1.77 -18.15
N GLN A 359 36.25 2.62 -19.14
CA GLN A 359 35.33 2.85 -20.25
C GLN A 359 35.07 1.57 -21.06
N ALA A 360 36.14 0.84 -21.36
CA ALA A 360 36.04 -0.45 -22.05
C ALA A 360 35.27 -1.48 -21.21
N LYS A 361 35.52 -1.52 -19.89
CA LYS A 361 34.83 -2.44 -18.96
C LYS A 361 33.34 -2.13 -18.85
N ILE A 362 32.96 -0.86 -18.67
CA ILE A 362 31.56 -0.48 -18.51
C ILE A 362 30.78 -0.68 -19.80
N ASN A 363 31.36 -0.36 -20.97
CA ASN A 363 30.72 -0.64 -22.25
C ASN A 363 30.52 -2.14 -22.47
N ALA A 364 31.56 -2.96 -22.25
CA ALA A 364 31.45 -4.40 -22.39
C ALA A 364 30.40 -4.99 -21.43
N HIS A 365 30.36 -4.49 -20.19
CA HIS A 365 29.43 -4.95 -19.18
C HIS A 365 27.98 -4.55 -19.47
N LEU A 366 27.72 -3.28 -19.76
CA LEU A 366 26.38 -2.79 -20.11
C LEU A 366 25.84 -3.49 -21.36
N THR A 367 26.71 -3.73 -22.35
CA THR A 367 26.36 -4.50 -23.56
C THR A 367 26.00 -5.94 -23.20
N THR A 368 26.76 -6.58 -22.30
CA THR A 368 26.46 -7.94 -21.82
C THR A 368 25.12 -8.01 -21.09
N ILE A 369 24.83 -7.06 -20.18
CA ILE A 369 23.54 -6.99 -19.47
C ILE A 369 22.38 -6.77 -20.44
N MET A 370 22.55 -5.87 -21.42
CA MET A 370 21.54 -5.60 -22.44
C MET A 370 21.20 -6.87 -23.23
N HIS A 371 22.20 -7.65 -23.63
CA HIS A 371 21.98 -8.92 -24.34
C HIS A 371 21.42 -10.03 -23.47
N ALA A 372 21.69 -10.03 -22.16
CA ALA A 372 21.13 -11.02 -21.23
C ALA A 372 19.67 -10.71 -20.83
N SER A 373 19.19 -9.48 -21.07
CA SER A 373 17.84 -9.03 -20.73
C SER A 373 16.85 -9.10 -21.90
N LEU A 374 17.33 -9.47 -23.09
CA LEU A 374 16.55 -9.80 -24.30
C LEU A 374 16.29 -11.31 -24.35
#